data_AF-A0A523P9H1-F1
#
_entry.id   AF-A0A523P9H1-F1
#
_cell.length_a   1.000
_cell.length_b   1.000
_cell.length_c   1.000
_cell.angle_alpha   90.00
_cell.angle_beta   90.00
_cell.angle_gamma   90.00
#
_symmetry.space_group_name_H-M   'P 1'
#
loop_
_entity.id
_entity.type
_entity.pdbx_description
1 polymer ?
#
loop_
_entity_poly.entity_id
_entity_poly.type
_entity_poly.pdbx_seq_one_letter_code
_entity_poly.pdbx_strand_id
1 'polypeptide(L)'
;MRLDRLTASHVRRAVRTYMECAWPPGEPSRPRFDVAQLDESETLTEILTFFDQPKAGQGPACARYTLRLGNYRYPFMKFVVQEYLIHEEYFFSVDTHDELKITPDMPDYEGWLELRRFNRQLKLAIERDWNAAELPTNEDLRGLMEGLARLEREEEKRARILVVDDEREVAHGLAAILGARGYDVEVAFDGLEVLARLEREPRVDLVMLDYSMPECDGEEVMRRVRADPRFEHLPILLATASSIDLTVMQRATGLLRKPYPREVLLAMIQQMLAAKVGAGSDLGGAPDGGTGQG
;
A
#
# COMPACT_ATOMS: atom_id res chain seq x y z
N MET A 1 0.46 13.04 -11.56
CA MET A 1 -0.46 14.08 -12.08
C MET A 1 -1.09 13.62 -13.38
N ARG A 2 -2.41 13.76 -13.60
CA ARG A 2 -3.03 13.29 -14.86
C ARG A 2 -2.53 14.04 -16.11
N LEU A 3 -2.39 13.37 -17.26
CA LEU A 3 -1.93 14.03 -18.51
C LEU A 3 -2.82 15.18 -18.94
N ASP A 4 -4.14 15.01 -18.83
CA ASP A 4 -5.14 16.03 -19.15
C ASP A 4 -5.05 17.25 -18.22
N ARG A 5 -4.43 17.07 -17.04
CA ARG A 5 -4.12 18.13 -16.07
C ARG A 5 -2.68 18.63 -16.18
N LEU A 6 -1.80 17.94 -16.92
CA LEU A 6 -0.49 18.45 -17.29
C LEU A 6 -0.70 19.66 -18.20
N THR A 7 0.02 20.74 -17.90
CA THR A 7 -0.11 22.00 -18.65
C THR A 7 1.25 22.41 -19.18
N ALA A 8 1.24 23.24 -20.21
CA ALA A 8 2.47 23.82 -20.73
C ALA A 8 3.27 24.57 -19.65
N SER A 9 2.57 25.23 -18.71
CA SER A 9 3.19 25.94 -17.58
C SER A 9 3.98 24.99 -16.67
N HIS A 10 3.43 23.83 -16.34
CA HIS A 10 4.12 22.82 -15.53
C HIS A 10 5.44 22.37 -16.19
N VAL A 11 5.41 22.07 -17.48
CA VAL A 11 6.60 21.63 -18.22
C VAL A 11 7.64 22.74 -18.33
N ARG A 12 7.22 23.99 -18.64
CA ARG A 12 8.14 25.15 -18.68
C ARG A 12 8.84 25.34 -17.33
N ARG A 13 8.06 25.33 -16.24
CA ARG A 13 8.61 25.48 -14.89
C ARG A 13 9.61 24.36 -14.57
N ALA A 14 9.27 23.12 -14.89
CA ALA A 14 10.15 21.97 -14.69
C ALA A 14 11.48 22.11 -15.46
N VAL A 15 11.40 22.48 -16.75
CA VAL A 15 12.59 22.67 -17.58
C VAL A 15 13.43 23.84 -17.08
N ARG A 16 12.83 24.97 -16.68
CA ARG A 16 13.58 26.10 -16.11
C ARG A 16 14.33 25.71 -14.83
N THR A 17 13.66 25.06 -13.88
CA THR A 17 14.30 24.56 -12.65
C THR A 17 15.43 23.58 -12.94
N TYR A 18 15.24 22.68 -13.91
CA TYR A 18 16.31 21.80 -14.38
C TYR A 18 17.52 22.61 -14.87
N MET A 19 17.27 23.61 -15.71
CA MET A 19 18.32 24.39 -16.37
C MET A 19 19.10 25.27 -15.39
N GLU A 20 18.42 25.87 -14.41
CA GLU A 20 19.04 26.63 -13.32
C GLU A 20 20.02 25.77 -12.52
N CYS A 21 19.67 24.49 -12.26
CA CYS A 21 20.55 23.55 -11.56
C CYS A 21 21.69 23.03 -12.46
N ALA A 22 21.37 22.64 -13.70
CA ALA A 22 22.26 21.88 -14.58
C ALA A 22 23.18 22.75 -15.45
N TRP A 23 22.92 24.06 -15.54
CA TRP A 23 23.66 25.03 -16.33
C TRP A 23 23.81 26.36 -15.56
N PRO A 24 24.56 26.36 -14.44
CA PRO A 24 24.75 27.57 -13.66
C PRO A 24 25.51 28.65 -14.46
N PRO A 25 25.29 29.94 -14.14
CA PRO A 25 25.97 31.03 -14.82
C PRO A 25 27.49 30.95 -14.62
N GLY A 26 28.25 31.18 -15.70
CA GLY A 26 29.72 31.19 -15.68
C GLY A 26 30.39 29.94 -16.25
N GLU A 27 29.63 28.90 -16.60
CA GLU A 27 30.17 27.70 -17.26
C GLU A 27 30.55 27.97 -18.74
N PRO A 28 31.65 27.38 -19.24
CA PRO A 28 32.13 27.63 -20.61
C PRO A 28 31.26 26.95 -21.67
N SER A 29 30.63 25.83 -21.33
CA SER A 29 29.69 25.11 -22.20
C SER A 29 28.29 25.69 -22.11
N ARG A 30 27.53 25.61 -23.21
CA ARG A 30 26.13 26.05 -23.28
C ARG A 30 25.18 24.87 -23.55
N PRO A 31 23.92 24.95 -23.08
CA PRO A 31 22.91 23.96 -23.41
C PRO A 31 22.68 23.91 -24.92
N ARG A 32 22.45 22.70 -25.45
CA ARG A 32 22.12 22.50 -26.86
C ARG A 32 20.67 22.88 -27.19
N PHE A 33 19.80 22.74 -26.19
CA PHE A 33 18.39 23.08 -26.30
C PHE A 33 18.18 24.54 -25.90
N ASP A 34 17.52 25.31 -26.75
CA ASP A 34 17.16 26.69 -26.45
C ASP A 34 15.83 26.72 -25.70
N VAL A 35 15.88 27.05 -24.41
CA VAL A 35 14.71 27.05 -23.52
C VAL A 35 13.68 28.10 -23.95
N ALA A 36 14.09 29.16 -24.64
CA ALA A 36 13.18 30.19 -25.13
C ALA A 36 12.12 29.63 -26.10
N GLN A 37 12.43 28.54 -26.80
CA GLN A 37 11.49 27.84 -27.69
C GLN A 37 10.25 27.31 -26.95
N LEU A 38 10.36 27.02 -25.64
CA LEU A 38 9.22 26.60 -24.84
C LEU A 38 8.30 27.76 -24.46
N ASP A 39 8.82 28.99 -24.41
CA ASP A 39 8.06 30.19 -24.08
C ASP A 39 7.19 30.64 -25.27
N GLU A 40 7.56 30.27 -26.49
CA GLU A 40 6.81 30.55 -27.73
C GLU A 40 5.62 29.60 -27.95
N SER A 41 5.66 28.41 -27.36
CA SER A 41 4.54 27.45 -27.43
C SER A 41 3.42 27.89 -26.49
N GLU A 42 2.15 27.77 -26.86
CA GLU A 42 1.02 28.07 -25.97
C GLU A 42 0.46 26.80 -25.31
N THR A 43 0.46 25.68 -26.05
CA THR A 43 -0.19 24.44 -25.64
C THR A 43 0.79 23.36 -25.16
N LEU A 44 0.29 22.39 -24.38
CA LEU A 44 1.10 21.23 -23.98
C LEU A 44 1.52 20.41 -25.22
N THR A 45 0.62 20.27 -26.19
CA THR A 45 0.87 19.53 -27.43
C THR A 45 2.05 20.11 -28.21
N GLU A 46 2.14 21.44 -28.34
CA GLU A 46 3.28 22.12 -28.97
C GLU A 46 4.58 21.86 -28.20
N ILE A 47 4.57 21.98 -26.87
CA ILE A 47 5.75 21.70 -26.05
C ILE A 47 6.22 20.25 -26.20
N LEU A 48 5.30 19.28 -26.25
CA LEU A 48 5.65 17.87 -26.41
C LEU A 48 6.27 17.55 -27.78
N THR A 49 6.15 18.43 -28.80
CA THR A 49 6.83 18.24 -30.08
C THR A 49 8.35 18.34 -29.99
N PHE A 50 8.89 19.00 -28.96
CA PHE A 50 10.34 19.06 -28.70
C PHE A 50 10.89 17.77 -28.09
N PHE A 51 10.03 16.86 -27.63
CA PHE A 51 10.43 15.62 -26.96
C PHE A 51 10.56 14.49 -27.97
N ASP A 52 11.44 13.54 -27.68
CA ASP A 52 11.54 12.28 -28.43
C ASP A 52 10.18 11.54 -28.34
N GLN A 53 9.65 11.12 -29.50
CA GLN A 53 8.39 10.37 -29.52
C GLN A 53 8.55 8.97 -28.90
N PRO A 54 7.54 8.48 -28.15
CA PRO A 54 7.55 7.13 -27.60
C PRO A 54 7.60 6.10 -28.73
N LYS A 55 8.54 5.15 -28.64
CA LYS A 55 8.65 4.03 -29.60
C LYS A 55 7.50 3.05 -29.34
N ALA A 56 6.67 2.80 -30.35
CA ALA A 56 5.58 1.83 -30.27
C ALA A 56 6.12 0.39 -30.11
N GLY A 57 5.70 -0.32 -29.06
CA GLY A 57 6.09 -1.71 -28.81
C GLY A 57 5.22 -2.39 -27.74
N GLN A 58 4.39 -3.32 -28.22
CA GLN A 58 3.56 -4.35 -27.53
C GLN A 58 3.29 -4.22 -26.02
N GLY A 59 2.08 -3.74 -25.71
CA GLY A 59 1.51 -3.62 -24.35
C GLY A 59 0.83 -2.25 -24.18
N PRO A 60 0.03 -1.99 -23.13
CA PRO A 60 -0.33 -0.62 -22.75
C PRO A 60 0.97 0.11 -22.39
N ALA A 61 1.58 0.74 -23.40
CA ALA A 61 2.83 1.44 -23.27
C ALA A 61 2.54 2.74 -22.53
N CYS A 62 2.89 2.78 -21.25
CA CYS A 62 2.88 4.02 -20.49
C CYS A 62 3.74 5.04 -21.24
N ALA A 63 3.16 6.19 -21.58
CA ALA A 63 3.84 7.17 -22.43
C ALA A 63 5.07 7.75 -21.73
N ARG A 64 6.19 7.78 -22.45
CA ARG A 64 7.45 8.37 -21.99
C ARG A 64 7.95 9.36 -23.02
N TYR A 65 8.05 10.62 -22.60
CA TYR A 65 8.59 11.72 -23.38
C TYR A 65 9.95 12.08 -22.82
N THR A 66 10.98 12.16 -23.66
CA THR A 66 12.32 12.56 -23.22
C THR A 66 12.84 13.76 -23.99
N LEU A 67 13.36 14.75 -23.26
CA LEU A 67 14.01 15.92 -23.81
C LEU A 67 15.46 15.94 -23.36
N ARG A 68 16.40 15.99 -24.31
CA ARG A 68 17.83 16.01 -23.99
C ARG A 68 18.28 17.43 -23.65
N LEU A 69 18.36 17.71 -22.36
CA LEU A 69 18.83 19.00 -21.84
C LEU A 69 20.33 18.99 -21.49
N GLY A 70 20.89 17.81 -21.15
CA GLY A 70 22.28 17.69 -20.73
C GLY A 70 22.59 18.46 -19.44
N ASN A 71 23.85 18.53 -19.06
CA ASN A 71 24.39 19.45 -18.07
C ASN A 71 25.79 19.91 -18.51
N TYR A 72 26.36 20.88 -17.81
CA TYR A 72 27.66 21.47 -18.17
C TYR A 72 28.86 20.49 -18.21
N ARG A 73 28.75 19.33 -17.54
CA ARG A 73 29.77 18.24 -17.58
C ARG A 73 29.36 17.05 -18.45
N TYR A 74 28.07 16.85 -18.70
CA TYR A 74 27.53 15.68 -19.38
C TYR A 74 26.34 16.03 -20.30
N PRO A 75 26.55 16.15 -21.61
CA PRO A 75 25.52 16.63 -22.55
C PRO A 75 24.40 15.62 -22.82
N PHE A 76 24.50 14.40 -22.30
CA PHE A 76 23.57 13.32 -22.64
C PHE A 76 22.44 13.11 -21.62
N MET A 77 22.44 13.81 -20.48
CA MET A 77 21.37 13.78 -19.48
C MET A 77 20.03 14.21 -20.09
N LYS A 78 18.93 13.57 -19.68
CA LYS A 78 17.59 13.83 -20.23
C LYS A 78 16.60 14.21 -19.14
N PHE A 79 15.80 15.22 -19.43
CA PHE A 79 14.53 15.48 -18.76
C PHE A 79 13.49 14.50 -19.28
N VAL A 80 12.70 13.93 -18.37
CA VAL A 80 11.74 12.87 -18.70
C VAL A 80 10.38 13.22 -18.10
N VAL A 81 9.35 13.14 -18.93
CA VAL A 81 7.95 13.10 -18.52
C VAL A 81 7.47 11.68 -18.78
N GLN A 82 7.11 10.94 -17.74
CA GLN A 82 6.81 9.53 -17.86
C GLN A 82 5.56 9.12 -17.08
N GLU A 83 4.73 8.30 -17.73
CA GLU A 83 3.72 7.44 -17.13
C GLU A 83 4.39 6.11 -16.74
N TYR A 84 3.99 5.50 -15.61
CA TYR A 84 4.70 4.33 -15.08
C TYR A 84 3.82 3.12 -14.80
N LEU A 85 3.06 3.14 -13.70
CA LEU A 85 2.23 2.02 -13.25
C LEU A 85 0.75 2.40 -13.11
N ILE A 86 0.45 3.70 -13.04
CA ILE A 86 -0.91 4.22 -12.93
C ILE A 86 -1.23 4.95 -14.23
N HIS A 87 -2.26 4.49 -14.92
CA HIS A 87 -2.64 5.05 -16.21
C HIS A 87 -2.94 6.55 -16.08
N GLU A 88 -2.44 7.31 -17.04
CA GLU A 88 -2.53 8.76 -17.13
C GLU A 88 -1.81 9.54 -16.01
N GLU A 89 -1.19 8.94 -15.00
CA GLU A 89 -0.46 9.65 -13.96
C GLU A 89 1.02 9.82 -14.33
N TYR A 90 1.43 11.06 -14.57
CA TYR A 90 2.78 11.45 -14.98
C TYR A 90 3.55 12.12 -13.84
N PHE A 91 4.86 12.01 -13.94
CA PHE A 91 5.82 12.69 -13.09
C PHE A 91 7.07 13.08 -13.89
N PHE A 92 7.78 14.08 -13.37
CA PHE A 92 9.07 14.49 -13.90
C PHE A 92 10.18 13.66 -13.28
N SER A 93 11.11 13.26 -14.13
CA SER A 93 12.32 12.58 -13.69
C SER A 93 13.51 13.01 -14.53
N VAL A 94 14.69 12.70 -14.02
CA VAL A 94 15.93 12.92 -14.75
C VAL A 94 16.61 11.59 -15.02
N ASP A 95 16.89 11.35 -16.29
CA ASP A 95 17.75 10.25 -16.73
C ASP A 95 19.19 10.74 -16.79
N THR A 96 19.94 10.40 -15.75
CA THR A 96 21.34 10.75 -15.54
C THR A 96 22.34 9.83 -16.22
N HIS A 97 21.89 8.73 -16.85
CA HIS A 97 22.74 7.63 -17.30
C HIS A 97 23.67 7.11 -16.19
N ASP A 98 23.26 7.23 -14.94
CA ASP A 98 24.01 6.75 -13.77
C ASP A 98 24.00 5.23 -13.65
N GLU A 99 23.27 4.52 -14.51
CA GLU A 99 23.33 3.06 -14.67
C GLU A 99 24.39 2.59 -15.68
N LEU A 100 25.17 3.52 -16.26
CA LEU A 100 26.33 3.15 -17.09
C LEU A 100 27.21 2.15 -16.34
N LYS A 101 27.47 1.01 -16.98
CA LYS A 101 28.35 -0.03 -16.45
C LYS A 101 29.77 0.50 -16.50
N ILE A 102 30.27 0.99 -15.37
CA ILE A 102 31.65 1.46 -15.20
C ILE A 102 32.45 0.32 -14.57
N THR A 103 33.45 -0.19 -15.29
CA THR A 103 34.30 -1.28 -14.81
C THR A 103 35.74 -0.80 -14.61
N PRO A 104 36.53 -1.38 -13.68
CA PRO A 104 37.88 -0.91 -13.35
C PRO A 104 38.87 -0.92 -14.52
N ASP A 105 38.61 -1.71 -15.56
CA ASP A 105 39.38 -1.82 -16.79
C ASP A 105 39.08 -0.70 -17.81
N MET A 106 38.08 0.14 -17.56
CA MET A 106 37.76 1.27 -18.44
C MET A 106 38.84 2.36 -18.36
N PRO A 107 39.20 2.98 -19.50
CA PRO A 107 39.99 4.20 -19.50
C PRO A 107 39.32 5.29 -18.65
N ASP A 108 40.11 5.95 -17.80
CA ASP A 108 39.64 7.01 -16.90
C ASP A 108 38.52 6.59 -15.94
N TYR A 109 38.64 5.39 -15.34
CA TYR A 109 37.69 4.83 -14.38
C TYR A 109 37.29 5.80 -13.26
N GLU A 110 38.26 6.49 -12.66
CA GLU A 110 38.01 7.47 -11.59
C GLU A 110 37.22 8.67 -12.09
N GLY A 111 37.53 9.21 -13.28
CA GLY A 111 36.76 10.28 -13.90
C GLY A 111 35.30 9.89 -14.13
N TRP A 112 35.06 8.65 -14.58
CA TRP A 112 33.70 8.11 -14.72
C TRP A 112 32.97 7.97 -13.38
N LEU A 113 33.64 7.51 -12.33
CA LEU A 113 33.05 7.43 -10.98
C LEU A 113 32.72 8.82 -10.42
N GLU A 114 33.59 9.80 -10.63
CA GLU A 114 33.35 11.18 -10.22
C GLU A 114 32.15 11.75 -10.96
N LEU A 115 32.08 11.57 -12.28
CA LEU A 115 30.97 12.03 -13.11
C LEU A 115 29.64 11.38 -12.68
N ARG A 116 29.65 10.09 -12.33
CA ARG A 116 28.46 9.40 -11.80
C ARG A 116 27.99 10.02 -10.49
N ARG A 117 28.91 10.31 -9.56
CA ARG A 117 28.58 10.97 -8.28
C ARG A 117 28.02 12.36 -8.52
N PHE A 118 28.65 13.12 -9.40
CA PHE A 118 28.21 14.46 -9.81
C PHE A 118 26.79 14.43 -10.39
N ASN A 119 26.54 13.58 -11.41
CA ASN A 119 25.22 13.46 -12.03
C ASN A 119 24.15 13.05 -11.02
N ARG A 120 24.46 12.12 -10.10
CA ARG A 120 23.54 11.70 -9.03
C ARG A 120 23.19 12.87 -8.10
N GLN A 121 24.18 13.65 -7.67
CA GLN A 121 23.94 14.83 -6.82
C GLN A 121 23.09 15.87 -7.54
N LEU A 122 23.37 16.12 -8.82
CA LEU A 122 22.60 17.05 -9.63
C LEU A 122 21.14 16.59 -9.80
N LYS A 123 20.90 15.31 -10.05
CA LYS A 123 19.54 14.74 -10.10
C LYS A 123 18.78 14.99 -8.80
N LEU A 124 19.40 14.70 -7.66
CA LEU A 124 18.77 14.91 -6.35
C LEU A 124 18.46 16.40 -6.10
N ALA A 125 19.33 17.31 -6.53
CA ALA A 125 19.09 18.75 -6.43
C ALA A 125 17.89 19.18 -7.30
N ILE A 126 17.83 18.71 -8.55
CA ILE A 126 16.71 19.01 -9.47
C ILE A 126 15.39 18.46 -8.92
N GLU A 127 15.37 17.20 -8.47
CA GLU A 127 14.16 16.59 -7.91
C GLU A 127 13.68 17.34 -6.65
N ARG A 128 14.61 17.74 -5.77
CA ARG A 128 14.28 18.57 -4.59
C ARG A 128 13.67 19.91 -4.98
N ASP A 129 14.25 20.59 -5.96
CA ASP A 129 13.79 21.93 -6.36
C ASP A 129 12.46 21.85 -7.13
N TRP A 130 12.19 20.76 -7.85
CA TRP A 130 10.85 20.46 -8.38
C TRP A 130 9.82 20.21 -7.28
N ASN A 131 10.16 19.44 -6.24
CA ASN A 131 9.26 19.22 -5.10
C ASN A 131 8.95 20.53 -4.37
N ALA A 132 9.96 21.37 -4.13
CA ALA A 132 9.76 22.71 -3.56
C ALA A 132 8.90 23.62 -4.46
N ALA A 133 8.85 23.32 -5.76
CA ALA A 133 8.00 23.97 -6.73
C ALA A 133 6.61 23.33 -6.88
N GLU A 134 6.26 22.34 -6.06
CA GLU A 134 4.99 21.58 -6.13
C GLU A 134 4.78 20.91 -7.51
N LEU A 135 5.87 20.52 -8.17
CA LEU A 135 5.81 19.77 -9.43
C LEU A 135 5.87 18.27 -9.14
N PRO A 136 5.19 17.43 -9.92
CA PRO A 136 5.17 15.99 -9.68
C PRO A 136 6.53 15.35 -9.96
N THR A 137 7.09 14.60 -9.01
CA THR A 137 8.38 13.92 -9.14
C THR A 137 8.31 12.42 -8.82
N ASN A 138 9.46 11.75 -8.88
CA ASN A 138 9.60 10.37 -8.40
C ASN A 138 9.25 10.19 -6.91
N GLU A 139 9.34 11.25 -6.09
CA GLU A 139 8.96 11.18 -4.67
C GLU A 139 7.44 11.02 -4.53
N ASP A 140 6.64 11.78 -5.30
CA ASP A 140 5.19 11.64 -5.32
C ASP A 140 4.75 10.26 -5.81
N LEU A 141 5.41 9.72 -6.84
CA LEU A 141 5.17 8.35 -7.29
C LEU A 141 5.40 7.36 -6.15
N ARG A 142 6.51 7.48 -5.43
CA ARG A 142 6.80 6.60 -4.28
C ARG A 142 5.72 6.73 -3.22
N GLY A 143 5.32 7.94 -2.86
CA GLY A 143 4.26 8.19 -1.88
C GLY A 143 2.92 7.57 -2.31
N LEU A 144 2.55 7.70 -3.58
CA LEU A 144 1.37 7.05 -4.15
C LEU A 144 1.47 5.52 -4.09
N MET A 145 2.61 4.95 -4.46
CA MET A 145 2.84 3.50 -4.40
C MET A 145 2.82 2.98 -2.96
N GLU A 146 3.42 3.69 -2.01
CA GLU A 146 3.36 3.37 -0.59
C GLU A 146 1.95 3.48 -0.03
N GLY A 147 1.16 4.44 -0.52
CA GLY A 147 -0.26 4.60 -0.23
C GLY A 147 -1.10 3.45 -0.77
N LEU A 148 -0.91 3.06 -2.03
CA LEU A 148 -1.57 1.90 -2.65
C LEU A 148 -1.19 0.62 -1.92
N ALA A 149 0.09 0.38 -1.66
CA ALA A 149 0.56 -0.77 -0.88
C ALA A 149 0.04 -0.74 0.57
N ARG A 150 -0.29 0.44 1.11
CA ARG A 150 -0.98 0.56 2.40
C ARG A 150 -2.44 0.13 2.26
N LEU A 151 -3.16 0.62 1.26
CA LEU A 151 -4.55 0.24 1.00
C LEU A 151 -4.69 -1.27 0.75
N GLU A 152 -3.76 -1.89 0.00
CA GLU A 152 -3.70 -3.34 -0.17
C GLU A 152 -3.45 -4.07 1.16
N ARG A 153 -2.56 -3.56 2.02
CA ARG A 153 -2.43 -4.06 3.41
C ARG A 153 -3.67 -3.80 4.27
N GLU A 154 -4.50 -2.82 3.92
CA GLU A 154 -5.81 -2.62 4.54
C GLU A 154 -6.87 -3.55 3.98
N GLU A 155 -6.74 -4.07 2.76
CA GLU A 155 -7.52 -5.23 2.31
C GLU A 155 -7.16 -6.50 3.10
N GLU A 156 -5.93 -6.61 3.64
CA GLU A 156 -5.62 -7.60 4.70
C GLU A 156 -6.34 -7.32 6.04
N LYS A 157 -7.02 -6.16 6.22
CA LYS A 157 -7.92 -5.90 7.37
C LYS A 157 -9.34 -6.47 7.18
N ARG A 158 -9.58 -7.31 6.16
CA ARG A 158 -10.78 -8.15 6.15
C ARG A 158 -10.74 -9.04 7.37
N ALA A 159 -11.69 -8.85 8.30
CA ALA A 159 -11.69 -9.60 9.55
C ALA A 159 -11.66 -11.10 9.25
N ARG A 160 -10.69 -11.79 9.86
CA ARG A 160 -10.49 -13.22 9.63
C ARG A 160 -11.37 -14.04 10.55
N ILE A 161 -12.26 -14.84 9.98
CA ILE A 161 -13.21 -15.67 10.71
C ILE A 161 -12.80 -17.13 10.55
N LEU A 162 -12.61 -17.82 11.66
CA LEU A 162 -12.43 -19.28 11.68
C LEU A 162 -13.77 -19.94 11.98
N VAL A 163 -14.34 -20.64 10.99
CA VAL A 163 -15.58 -21.43 11.14
C VAL A 163 -15.20 -22.86 11.49
N VAL A 164 -15.80 -23.39 12.55
CA VAL A 164 -15.54 -24.73 13.07
C VAL A 164 -16.85 -25.49 13.16
N ASP A 165 -17.01 -26.52 12.32
CA ASP A 165 -18.20 -27.36 12.27
C ASP A 165 -17.79 -28.72 11.67
N ASP A 166 -18.19 -29.84 12.28
CA ASP A 166 -17.84 -31.19 11.81
C ASP A 166 -18.60 -31.57 10.52
N GLU A 167 -19.74 -30.91 10.27
CA GLU A 167 -20.46 -31.01 9.01
C GLU A 167 -19.82 -30.12 7.94
N ARG A 168 -18.94 -30.71 7.13
CA ARG A 168 -18.17 -30.02 6.06
C ARG A 168 -19.01 -29.10 5.17
N GLU A 169 -20.19 -29.55 4.74
CA GLU A 169 -21.09 -28.78 3.88
C GLU A 169 -21.63 -27.53 4.58
N VAL A 170 -21.89 -27.62 5.89
CA VAL A 170 -22.32 -26.49 6.73
C VAL A 170 -21.18 -25.49 6.87
N ALA A 171 -19.98 -25.95 7.22
CA ALA A 171 -18.79 -25.11 7.33
C ALA A 171 -18.49 -24.36 6.02
N HIS A 172 -18.50 -25.06 4.88
CA HIS A 172 -18.27 -24.44 3.57
C HIS A 172 -19.40 -23.49 3.15
N GLY A 173 -20.67 -23.81 3.44
CA GLY A 173 -21.80 -22.92 3.19
C GLY A 173 -21.70 -21.62 4.00
N LEU A 174 -21.33 -21.71 5.27
CA LEU A 174 -21.07 -20.54 6.13
C LEU A 174 -19.89 -19.72 5.60
N ALA A 175 -18.79 -20.37 5.21
CA ALA A 175 -17.64 -19.70 4.64
C ALA A 175 -17.98 -18.94 3.35
N ALA A 176 -18.82 -19.51 2.47
CA ALA A 176 -19.28 -18.84 1.27
C ALA A 176 -20.15 -17.60 1.60
N ILE A 177 -21.06 -17.70 2.56
CA ILE A 177 -21.91 -16.58 2.99
C ILE A 177 -21.07 -15.44 3.59
N LEU A 178 -20.11 -15.77 4.44
CA LEU A 178 -19.23 -14.81 5.11
C LEU A 178 -18.22 -14.20 4.12
N GLY A 179 -17.63 -15.01 3.25
CA GLY A 179 -16.74 -14.55 2.18
C GLY A 179 -17.44 -13.59 1.21
N ALA A 180 -18.70 -13.83 0.88
CA ALA A 180 -19.51 -12.92 0.06
C ALA A 180 -19.75 -11.55 0.75
N ARG A 181 -19.54 -11.45 2.07
CA ARG A 181 -19.57 -10.19 2.83
C ARG A 181 -18.20 -9.54 3.00
N GLY A 182 -17.17 -10.08 2.36
CA GLY A 182 -15.82 -9.55 2.37
C GLY A 182 -15.00 -9.98 3.58
N TYR A 183 -15.42 -11.00 4.33
CA TYR A 183 -14.58 -11.61 5.37
C TYR A 183 -13.55 -12.55 4.74
N ASP A 184 -12.38 -12.66 5.39
CA ASP A 184 -11.43 -13.73 5.11
C ASP A 184 -11.82 -14.94 5.97
N VAL A 185 -12.13 -16.09 5.37
CA VAL A 185 -12.77 -17.20 6.09
C VAL A 185 -11.99 -18.47 5.93
N GLU A 186 -11.56 -19.03 7.05
CA GLU A 186 -10.99 -20.36 7.14
C GLU A 186 -11.99 -21.33 7.76
N VAL A 187 -11.92 -22.60 7.36
CA VAL A 187 -12.77 -23.65 7.89
C VAL A 187 -11.93 -24.70 8.62
N ALA A 188 -12.45 -25.19 9.73
CA ALA A 188 -11.94 -26.33 10.49
C ALA A 188 -13.06 -27.34 10.71
N PHE A 189 -12.70 -28.62 10.74
CA PHE A 189 -13.69 -29.71 10.87
C PHE A 189 -13.55 -30.50 12.17
N ASP A 190 -12.50 -30.21 12.95
CA ASP A 190 -12.29 -30.76 14.28
C ASP A 190 -11.56 -29.73 15.15
N GLY A 191 -11.68 -29.85 16.48
CA GLY A 191 -11.10 -28.87 17.40
C GLY A 191 -9.60 -28.99 17.64
N LEU A 192 -8.93 -30.07 17.23
CA LEU A 192 -7.47 -30.12 17.22
C LEU A 192 -6.93 -29.25 16.07
N GLU A 193 -7.59 -29.29 14.92
CA GLU A 193 -7.31 -28.44 13.76
C GLU A 193 -7.46 -26.96 14.11
N VAL A 194 -8.44 -26.61 14.95
CA VAL A 194 -8.62 -25.23 15.45
C VAL A 194 -7.40 -24.74 16.22
N LEU A 195 -6.92 -25.52 17.18
CA LEU A 195 -5.78 -25.13 18.00
C LEU A 195 -4.50 -25.04 17.17
N ALA A 196 -4.29 -26.02 16.28
CA ALA A 196 -3.16 -26.00 15.35
C ALA A 196 -3.21 -24.78 14.41
N ARG A 197 -4.39 -24.38 13.95
CA ARG A 197 -4.55 -23.16 13.13
C ARG A 197 -4.29 -21.90 13.93
N LEU A 198 -4.84 -21.79 15.14
CA LEU A 198 -4.58 -20.65 16.02
C LEU A 198 -3.08 -20.52 16.36
N GLU A 199 -2.37 -21.64 16.54
CA GLU A 199 -0.91 -21.63 16.72
C GLU A 199 -0.15 -21.15 15.48
N ARG A 200 -0.58 -21.55 14.28
CA ARG A 200 0.06 -21.18 13.01
C ARG A 200 -0.23 -19.74 12.60
N GLU A 201 -1.44 -19.26 12.85
CA GLU A 201 -1.94 -17.98 12.40
C GLU A 201 -2.67 -17.26 13.56
N PRO A 202 -1.95 -16.44 14.36
CA PRO A 202 -2.54 -15.77 15.52
C PRO A 202 -3.47 -14.60 15.16
N ARG A 203 -3.69 -14.32 13.87
CA ARG A 203 -4.48 -13.18 13.38
C ARG A 203 -5.97 -13.47 13.19
N VAL A 204 -6.52 -14.52 13.81
CA VAL A 204 -7.97 -14.77 13.79
C VAL A 204 -8.71 -13.67 14.56
N ASP A 205 -9.77 -13.12 13.94
CA ASP A 205 -10.58 -12.05 14.51
C ASP A 205 -11.82 -12.52 15.24
N LEU A 206 -12.37 -13.65 14.81
CA LEU A 206 -13.52 -14.29 15.43
C LEU A 206 -13.48 -15.80 15.16
N VAL A 207 -13.82 -16.61 16.16
CA VAL A 207 -14.07 -18.04 15.99
C VAL A 207 -15.55 -18.28 16.07
N MET A 208 -16.13 -18.88 15.03
CA MET A 208 -17.47 -19.42 15.05
C MET A 208 -17.37 -20.91 15.29
N LEU A 209 -17.88 -21.39 16.42
CA LEU A 209 -17.66 -22.76 16.90
C LEU A 209 -18.98 -23.48 17.08
N ASP A 210 -19.18 -24.60 16.38
CA ASP A 210 -20.25 -25.53 16.72
C ASP A 210 -19.97 -26.20 18.06
N TYR A 211 -20.96 -26.19 18.94
CA TYR A 211 -20.90 -26.84 20.24
C TYR A 211 -21.23 -28.33 20.14
N SER A 212 -22.06 -28.74 19.18
CA SER A 212 -22.61 -30.10 19.10
C SER A 212 -21.79 -31.04 18.21
N MET A 213 -20.46 -31.05 18.36
CA MET A 213 -19.58 -31.94 17.59
C MET A 213 -19.37 -33.30 18.32
N PRO A 214 -19.63 -34.47 17.68
CA PRO A 214 -19.58 -35.79 18.34
C PRO A 214 -18.17 -36.24 18.73
N GLU A 215 -17.15 -35.84 17.96
CA GLU A 215 -15.76 -36.28 18.15
C GLU A 215 -14.87 -35.21 18.81
N CYS A 216 -15.40 -34.00 19.01
CA CYS A 216 -14.65 -32.89 19.57
C CYS A 216 -15.48 -32.07 20.56
N ASP A 217 -14.95 -31.93 21.77
CA ASP A 217 -15.64 -31.15 22.81
C ASP A 217 -15.41 -29.65 22.56
N GLY A 218 -16.41 -28.96 22.01
CA GLY A 218 -16.36 -27.50 21.82
C GLY A 218 -16.04 -26.76 23.14
N GLU A 219 -16.37 -27.37 24.28
CA GLU A 219 -15.94 -26.88 25.59
C GLU A 219 -14.42 -26.95 25.78
N GLU A 220 -13.77 -28.04 25.39
CA GLU A 220 -12.32 -28.20 25.51
C GLU A 220 -11.56 -27.22 24.61
N VAL A 221 -12.08 -26.95 23.40
CA VAL A 221 -11.53 -25.92 22.52
C VAL A 221 -11.58 -24.56 23.23
N MET A 222 -12.75 -24.15 23.73
CA MET A 222 -12.88 -22.88 24.45
C MET A 222 -11.98 -22.82 25.69
N ARG A 223 -11.89 -23.91 26.46
CA ARG A 223 -11.05 -23.97 27.66
C ARG A 223 -9.59 -23.74 27.31
N ARG A 224 -9.08 -24.36 26.24
CA ARG A 224 -7.70 -24.20 25.78
C ARG A 224 -7.45 -22.81 25.19
N VAL A 225 -8.37 -22.30 24.39
CA VAL A 225 -8.28 -20.93 23.83
C VAL A 225 -8.23 -19.88 24.93
N ARG A 226 -9.05 -20.02 25.99
CA ARG A 226 -9.05 -19.10 27.13
C ARG A 226 -7.86 -19.27 28.07
N ALA A 227 -7.22 -20.44 28.07
CA ALA A 227 -6.00 -20.67 28.85
C ALA A 227 -4.75 -20.04 28.18
N ASP A 228 -4.82 -19.67 26.90
CA ASP A 228 -3.74 -19.01 26.18
C ASP A 228 -3.90 -17.48 26.25
N PRO A 229 -2.96 -16.74 26.87
CA PRO A 229 -3.02 -15.29 26.96
C PRO A 229 -3.11 -14.57 25.60
N ARG A 230 -2.65 -15.20 24.52
CA ARG A 230 -2.74 -14.64 23.16
C ARG A 230 -4.19 -14.56 22.65
N PHE A 231 -5.06 -15.44 23.14
CA PHE A 231 -6.44 -15.59 22.68
C PHE A 231 -7.47 -15.37 23.79
N GLU A 232 -7.04 -14.87 24.95
CA GLU A 232 -7.90 -14.58 26.10
C GLU A 232 -9.11 -13.72 25.69
N HIS A 233 -8.87 -12.70 24.85
CA HIS A 233 -9.89 -11.79 24.34
C HIS A 233 -10.42 -12.12 22.94
N LEU A 234 -10.05 -13.28 22.36
CA LEU A 234 -10.54 -13.69 21.05
C LEU A 234 -12.07 -13.90 21.11
N PRO A 235 -12.87 -13.18 20.30
CA PRO A 235 -14.31 -13.38 20.26
C PRO A 235 -14.67 -14.79 19.80
N ILE A 236 -15.47 -15.51 20.60
CA ILE A 236 -15.99 -16.85 20.26
C ILE A 236 -17.51 -16.76 20.17
N LEU A 237 -18.05 -17.04 18.98
CA LEU A 237 -19.48 -17.16 18.71
C LEU A 237 -19.85 -18.64 18.68
N LEU A 238 -20.51 -19.11 19.73
CA LEU A 238 -20.98 -20.49 19.81
C LEU A 238 -22.25 -20.67 18.98
N ALA A 239 -22.29 -21.72 18.17
CA ALA A 239 -23.50 -22.23 17.53
C ALA A 239 -23.91 -23.54 18.23
N THR A 240 -25.19 -23.71 18.57
CA THR A 240 -25.66 -24.95 19.23
C THR A 240 -27.10 -25.28 18.88
N ALA A 241 -27.42 -26.56 18.78
CA ALA A 241 -28.80 -27.04 18.65
C ALA A 241 -29.49 -27.27 20.01
N SER A 242 -28.72 -27.32 21.11
CA SER A 242 -29.17 -27.76 22.43
C SER A 242 -28.98 -26.70 23.52
N SER A 243 -29.56 -26.93 24.70
CA SER A 243 -29.30 -26.09 25.87
C SER A 243 -27.86 -26.28 26.35
N ILE A 244 -27.13 -25.18 26.53
CA ILE A 244 -25.79 -25.17 27.10
C ILE A 244 -25.82 -24.72 28.56
N ASP A 245 -24.85 -25.19 29.35
CA ASP A 245 -24.68 -24.78 30.75
C ASP A 245 -24.23 -23.31 30.84
N LEU A 246 -24.62 -22.63 31.93
CA LEU A 246 -24.20 -21.25 32.21
C LEU A 246 -22.67 -21.10 32.32
N THR A 247 -21.97 -22.14 32.79
CA THR A 247 -20.51 -22.15 32.89
C THR A 247 -19.83 -22.10 31.53
N VAL A 248 -20.42 -22.73 30.52
CA VAL A 248 -19.97 -22.69 29.13
C VAL A 248 -20.21 -21.30 28.52
N MET A 249 -21.37 -20.70 28.81
CA MET A 249 -21.70 -19.35 28.33
C MET A 249 -20.69 -18.29 28.76
N GLN A 250 -20.09 -18.43 29.95
CA GLN A 250 -19.10 -17.46 30.45
C GLN A 250 -17.79 -17.43 29.63
N ARG A 251 -17.49 -18.49 28.86
CA ARG A 251 -16.28 -18.58 28.03
C ARG A 251 -16.51 -18.10 26.60
N ALA A 252 -17.76 -18.07 26.16
CA ALA A 252 -18.15 -17.57 24.86
C ALA A 252 -18.48 -16.08 24.91
N THR A 253 -18.27 -15.40 23.80
CA THR A 253 -18.62 -13.97 23.65
C THR A 253 -20.05 -13.81 23.16
N GLY A 254 -20.54 -14.75 22.35
CA GLY A 254 -21.91 -14.78 21.86
C GLY A 254 -22.42 -16.20 21.66
N LEU A 255 -23.74 -16.35 21.59
CA LEU A 255 -24.44 -17.62 21.41
C LEU A 255 -25.50 -17.49 20.32
N LEU A 256 -25.47 -18.43 19.36
CA LEU A 256 -26.47 -18.64 18.32
C LEU A 256 -27.11 -20.00 18.49
N ARG A 257 -28.45 -20.02 18.48
CA ARG A 257 -29.23 -21.26 18.55
C ARG A 257 -29.61 -21.71 17.14
N LYS A 258 -29.18 -22.90 16.73
CA LYS A 258 -29.56 -23.53 15.46
C LYS A 258 -31.05 -23.94 15.52
N PRO A 259 -31.87 -23.69 14.47
CA PRO A 259 -31.54 -22.89 13.28
C PRO A 259 -31.62 -21.38 13.56
N TYR A 260 -30.68 -20.62 13.00
CA TYR A 260 -30.63 -19.15 13.11
C TYR A 260 -30.81 -18.46 11.74
N PRO A 261 -31.49 -17.30 11.68
CA PRO A 261 -31.55 -16.50 10.46
C PRO A 261 -30.16 -15.96 10.09
N ARG A 262 -29.87 -15.89 8.80
CA ARG A 262 -28.62 -15.34 8.25
C ARG A 262 -28.35 -13.92 8.74
N GLU A 263 -29.38 -13.09 8.81
CA GLU A 263 -29.30 -11.68 9.22
C GLU A 263 -28.81 -11.56 10.67
N VAL A 264 -29.26 -12.47 11.54
CA VAL A 264 -28.87 -12.50 12.96
C VAL A 264 -27.41 -12.92 13.09
N LEU A 265 -26.99 -13.97 12.38
CA LEU A 265 -25.58 -14.40 12.33
C LEU A 265 -24.65 -13.23 11.96
N LEU A 266 -24.98 -12.54 10.87
CA LEU A 266 -24.16 -11.46 10.35
C LEU A 266 -24.13 -10.24 11.29
N ALA A 267 -25.27 -9.87 11.86
CA ALA A 267 -25.35 -8.78 12.83
C ALA A 267 -24.48 -9.05 14.07
N MET A 268 -24.53 -10.28 14.60
CA MET A 268 -23.71 -10.68 15.74
C MET A 268 -22.21 -10.65 15.43
N ILE A 269 -21.80 -11.19 14.27
CA ILE A 269 -20.40 -11.13 13.82
C ILE A 269 -19.93 -9.67 13.71
N GLN A 270 -20.72 -8.81 13.06
CA GLN A 270 -20.39 -7.39 12.94
C GLN A 270 -20.24 -6.69 14.29
N GLN A 271 -21.17 -6.93 15.22
CA GLN A 271 -21.12 -6.36 16.58
C GLN A 271 -19.88 -6.82 17.34
N MET A 272 -19.56 -8.11 17.28
CA MET A 272 -18.40 -8.70 17.98
C MET A 272 -17.08 -8.17 17.43
N LEU A 273 -16.96 -8.06 16.10
CA LEU A 273 -15.78 -7.49 15.46
C LEU A 273 -15.62 -5.98 15.77
N ALA A 274 -16.71 -5.22 15.80
CA ALA A 274 -16.68 -3.79 16.15
C ALA A 274 -16.22 -3.56 17.62
N ALA A 275 -16.67 -4.41 18.55
CA ALA A 275 -16.26 -4.33 19.95
C ALA A 275 -14.76 -4.63 20.14
N LYS A 276 -14.19 -5.54 19.34
CA LYS A 276 -12.75 -5.83 19.33
C LYS A 276 -11.91 -4.62 18.90
N VAL A 277 -12.38 -3.86 17.92
CA VAL A 277 -11.70 -2.64 17.43
C VAL A 277 -11.73 -1.53 18.49
N GLY A 278 -12.85 -1.34 19.19
CA GLY A 278 -13.00 -0.30 20.23
C GLY A 278 -12.16 -0.55 21.49
N ALA A 279 -11.98 -1.81 21.90
CA ALA A 279 -11.15 -2.14 23.06
C ALA A 279 -9.64 -1.88 22.83
N GLY A 280 -9.20 -1.83 21.58
CA GLY A 280 -7.81 -1.53 21.21
C GLY A 280 -7.47 -0.03 21.14
N SER A 281 -8.47 0.86 21.07
CA SER A 281 -8.27 2.32 20.93
C SER A 281 -8.26 3.09 22.24
N ASP A 282 -8.74 2.50 23.35
CA ASP A 282 -8.93 3.20 24.63
C ASP A 282 -7.70 3.19 25.57
N LEU A 283 -6.52 2.76 25.10
CA LEU A 283 -5.26 2.80 25.86
C LEU A 283 -4.39 4.05 25.59
N GLY A 284 -4.90 5.05 24.87
CA GLY A 284 -4.11 6.19 24.38
C GLY A 284 -4.35 7.57 25.04
N GLY A 285 -5.21 7.69 26.05
CA GLY A 285 -5.61 9.02 26.55
C GLY A 285 -5.85 9.06 28.04
N ALA A 286 -4.78 9.09 28.84
CA ALA A 286 -4.89 9.60 30.20
C ALA A 286 -5.09 11.13 30.14
N PRO A 287 -6.13 11.71 30.77
CA PRO A 287 -6.25 13.15 30.88
C PRO A 287 -5.25 13.64 31.93
N ASP A 288 -4.36 14.52 31.49
CA ASP A 288 -3.38 15.20 32.34
C ASP A 288 -4.13 16.10 33.34
N GLY A 289 -4.21 15.64 34.58
CA GLY A 289 -4.82 16.36 35.70
C GLY A 289 -3.91 17.47 36.18
N GLY A 290 -3.90 18.60 35.45
CA GLY A 290 -3.25 19.84 35.87
C GLY A 290 -4.09 20.62 36.88
N THR A 291 -3.83 20.40 38.16
CA THR A 291 -4.32 21.19 39.29
C THR A 291 -3.97 22.68 39.16
N GLY A 292 -4.98 23.55 39.27
CA GLY A 292 -4.80 24.97 39.50
C GLY A 292 -4.39 25.27 40.95
N GLN A 293 -3.31 26.03 41.11
CA GLN A 293 -3.03 26.90 42.25
C GLN A 293 -2.32 28.15 41.72
N GLY A 294 -2.83 29.33 42.11
CA GLY A 294 -2.26 30.64 41.79
C GLY A 294 -3.34 31.68 41.56
#